data_AF-A0A7S4DBK9-F1
#
_entry.id   AF-A0A7S4DBK9-F1
#
_cell.length_a   1.000
_cell.length_b   1.000
_cell.length_c   1.000
_cell.angle_alpha   90.00
_cell.angle_beta   90.00
_cell.angle_gamma   90.00
#
_symmetry.space_group_name_H-M   'P 1'
#
loop_
_entity.id
_entity.type
_entity.pdbx_description
1 polymer ?
#
loop_
_entity_poly.entity_id
_entity_poly.type
_entity_poly.pdbx_seq_one_letter_code
_entity_poly.pdbx_strand_id
1 'polypeptide(L)'
;CDRYGFFRDSDPKRAGLAVPAEVRARRLRVEGYRAAKWIKMLNAWDRYEARKPAKLKRRFRKGVPDCLRGAVWNLLGGVGALQAAHPGHYEALCARRDTPSQAIHDTIEVDIARTYPKHLFFARLDGAGQAALR
;
A
#
# COMPACT_ATOMS: atom_id res chain seq x y z
N CYS A 1 -13.86 -0.27 11.24
CA CYS A 1 -12.98 0.10 10.10
C CYS A 1 -12.97 -1.04 9.07
N ASP A 2 -12.56 -0.76 7.84
CA ASP A 2 -12.27 -1.78 6.85
C ASP A 2 -10.88 -2.42 7.11
N ARG A 3 -10.42 -3.27 6.19
CA ARG A 3 -9.17 -4.02 6.35
C ARG A 3 -7.90 -3.15 6.27
N TYR A 4 -8.00 -1.92 5.79
CA TYR A 4 -6.86 -1.01 5.69
C TYR A 4 -6.83 0.00 6.84
N GLY A 5 -7.94 0.17 7.56
CA GLY A 5 -8.04 1.09 8.69
C GLY A 5 -9.01 2.24 8.45
N PHE A 6 -9.67 2.31 7.29
CA PHE A 6 -10.67 3.35 7.03
C PHE A 6 -11.95 3.07 7.82
N PHE A 7 -12.42 4.06 8.58
CA PHE A 7 -13.74 4.02 9.17
C PHE A 7 -14.76 4.10 8.05
N ARG A 8 -15.67 3.12 8.01
CA ARG A 8 -16.81 3.19 7.10
C ARG A 8 -17.78 4.15 7.72
N ASP A 9 -18.29 5.10 6.94
CA ASP A 9 -19.46 5.84 7.36
C ASP A 9 -20.54 4.83 7.71
N SER A 10 -21.16 5.02 8.88
CA SER A 10 -22.32 4.27 9.34
C SER A 10 -23.50 4.60 8.44
N ASP A 11 -23.44 4.14 7.20
CA ASP A 11 -24.58 4.09 6.30
C ASP A 11 -25.59 3.13 6.95
N PRO A 12 -26.77 3.63 7.38
CA PRO A 12 -27.77 2.79 8.04
C PRO A 12 -28.19 1.60 7.17
N LYS A 13 -28.08 1.71 5.83
CA LYS A 13 -28.34 0.61 4.89
C LYS A 13 -27.28 -0.49 4.91
N ARG A 14 -26.07 -0.18 5.41
CA ARG A 14 -24.93 -1.12 5.50
C ARG A 14 -24.57 -1.53 6.93
N ALA A 15 -25.11 -0.84 7.94
CA ALA A 15 -24.87 -1.10 9.35
C ALA A 15 -25.27 -2.53 9.79
N GLY A 16 -26.22 -3.18 9.10
CA GLY A 16 -26.64 -4.56 9.35
C GLY A 16 -25.92 -5.65 8.53
N LEU A 17 -25.04 -5.29 7.60
CA LEU A 17 -24.37 -6.25 6.70
C LEU A 17 -23.04 -6.74 7.30
N ALA A 18 -23.11 -7.37 8.47
CA ALA A 18 -21.99 -8.16 8.98
C ALA A 18 -21.70 -9.29 7.97
N VAL A 19 -20.52 -9.27 7.34
CA VAL A 19 -20.12 -10.35 6.43
C VAL A 19 -20.03 -11.64 7.25
N PRO A 20 -20.80 -12.69 6.92
CA PRO A 20 -20.79 -13.95 7.65
C PRO A 20 -19.38 -14.52 7.80
N ALA A 21 -19.10 -15.15 8.94
CA ALA A 21 -17.77 -15.69 9.26
C ALA A 21 -17.27 -16.67 8.18
N GLU A 22 -18.16 -17.50 7.64
CA GLU A 22 -17.89 -18.42 6.54
C GLU A 22 -17.44 -17.71 5.25
N VAL A 23 -18.08 -16.59 4.89
CA VAL A 23 -17.73 -15.79 3.72
C VAL A 23 -16.36 -15.16 3.92
N ARG A 24 -16.07 -14.69 5.14
CA ARG A 24 -14.75 -14.18 5.51
C ARG A 24 -13.68 -15.27 5.43
N ALA A 25 -13.93 -16.45 6.00
CA ALA A 25 -13.02 -17.59 5.95
C ALA A 25 -12.75 -18.04 4.49
N ARG A 26 -13.79 -18.10 3.65
CA ARG A 26 -13.65 -18.38 2.21
C ARG A 26 -12.77 -17.35 1.51
N ARG A 27 -12.94 -16.06 1.81
CA ARG A 27 -12.10 -14.98 1.25
C ARG A 27 -10.63 -15.16 1.64
N LEU A 28 -10.36 -15.41 2.91
CA LEU A 28 -8.99 -15.64 3.41
C LEU A 28 -8.34 -16.86 2.74
N ARG A 29 -9.06 -17.97 2.59
CA ARG A 29 -8.57 -19.16 1.87
C ARG A 29 -8.22 -18.85 0.41
N VAL A 30 -9.09 -18.11 -0.29
CA VAL A 30 -8.84 -17.70 -1.68
C VAL A 30 -7.64 -16.75 -1.77
N GLU A 31 -7.49 -15.83 -0.81
CA GLU A 31 -6.37 -14.91 -0.74
C GLU A 31 -5.04 -15.65 -0.50
N GLY A 32 -5.00 -16.60 0.43
CA GLY A 32 -3.84 -17.46 0.67
C GLY A 32 -3.43 -18.28 -0.56
N TYR A 33 -4.41 -18.87 -1.27
CA TYR A 33 -4.13 -19.58 -2.52
C TYR A 33 -3.58 -18.67 -3.63
N ARG A 34 -4.06 -17.42 -3.70
CA ARG A 34 -3.50 -16.42 -4.61
C ARG A 34 -2.09 -16.03 -4.19
N ALA A 35 -1.84 -15.82 -2.90
CA ALA A 35 -0.52 -15.50 -2.35
C ALA A 35 0.51 -16.56 -2.71
N ALA A 36 0.22 -17.85 -2.51
CA ALA A 36 1.12 -18.94 -2.90
C ALA A 36 1.48 -18.92 -4.40
N LYS A 37 0.52 -18.59 -5.27
CA LYS A 37 0.79 -18.43 -6.71
C LYS A 37 1.65 -17.22 -7.03
N TRP A 38 1.45 -16.13 -6.31
CA TRP A 38 2.27 -14.92 -6.45
C TRP A 38 3.69 -15.14 -5.97
N ILE A 39 3.90 -15.79 -4.83
CA ILE A 39 5.23 -16.20 -4.34
C ILE A 39 5.96 -17.02 -5.40
N LYS A 40 5.30 -18.02 -6.00
CA LYS A 40 5.89 -18.81 -7.10
C LYS A 40 6.29 -17.96 -8.32
N MET A 41 5.57 -16.88 -8.61
CA MET A 41 5.90 -15.99 -9.72
C MET A 41 7.04 -15.06 -9.36
N LEU A 42 7.06 -14.52 -8.14
CA LEU A 42 8.10 -13.64 -7.63
C LEU A 42 9.46 -14.34 -7.58
N ASN A 43 9.52 -15.59 -7.11
CA ASN A 43 10.77 -16.37 -7.05
C ASN A 43 11.36 -16.69 -8.44
N ALA A 44 10.62 -16.47 -9.52
CA ALA A 44 11.07 -16.69 -10.89
C ALA A 44 10.64 -15.53 -11.79
N TRP A 45 10.71 -14.30 -11.26
CA TRP A 45 10.11 -13.12 -11.86
C TRP A 45 10.55 -12.92 -13.31
N ASP A 46 11.86 -12.88 -13.57
CA ASP A 46 12.43 -12.65 -14.91
C ASP A 46 11.91 -13.65 -15.94
N ARG A 47 11.75 -14.93 -15.54
CA ARG A 47 11.18 -15.97 -16.40
C ARG A 47 9.71 -15.71 -16.69
N TYR A 48 8.93 -15.26 -15.71
CA TYR A 48 7.52 -14.97 -15.89
C TYR A 48 7.27 -13.71 -16.70
N GLU A 49 8.09 -12.69 -16.50
CA GLU A 49 8.06 -11.44 -17.26
C GLU A 49 8.41 -11.70 -18.73
N ALA A 50 9.55 -12.34 -18.99
CA ALA A 50 10.02 -12.59 -20.34
C ALA A 50 9.14 -13.60 -21.10
N ARG A 51 8.70 -14.69 -20.45
CA ARG A 51 8.06 -15.82 -21.14
C ARG A 51 6.57 -15.96 -20.90
N LYS A 52 5.99 -15.27 -19.91
CA LYS A 52 4.59 -15.45 -19.50
C LYS A 52 3.85 -14.12 -19.21
N PRO A 53 4.00 -13.06 -20.02
CA PRO A 53 3.39 -11.75 -19.75
C PRO A 53 1.85 -11.80 -19.71
N ALA A 54 1.22 -12.59 -20.60
CA ALA A 54 -0.23 -12.77 -20.59
C ALA A 54 -0.76 -13.41 -19.28
N LYS A 55 0.05 -14.29 -18.67
CA LYS A 55 -0.28 -14.90 -17.38
C LYS A 55 -0.16 -13.87 -16.27
N LEU A 56 0.90 -13.05 -16.25
CA LEU A 56 1.07 -11.96 -15.29
C LEU A 56 -0.09 -10.96 -15.38
N LYS A 57 -0.43 -10.48 -16.58
CA LYS A 57 -1.55 -9.56 -16.82
C LYS A 57 -2.87 -10.10 -16.25
N ARG A 58 -3.15 -11.39 -16.43
CA ARG A 58 -4.33 -12.05 -15.84
C ARG A 58 -4.29 -12.11 -14.32
N ARG A 59 -3.11 -12.19 -13.71
CA ARG A 59 -2.93 -12.22 -12.24
C ARG A 59 -3.11 -10.82 -11.65
N PHE A 60 -2.55 -9.79 -12.30
CA PHE A 60 -2.78 -8.40 -11.91
C PHE A 60 -4.27 -8.02 -11.94
N ARG A 61 -5.00 -8.39 -13.00
CA ARG A 61 -6.46 -8.18 -13.07
C ARG A 61 -7.25 -8.89 -11.97
N LYS A 62 -6.72 -9.99 -11.42
CA LYS A 62 -7.31 -10.69 -10.27
C LYS A 62 -6.95 -10.05 -8.93
N GLY A 63 -6.04 -9.08 -8.93
CA GLY A 63 -5.51 -8.41 -7.75
C GLY A 63 -4.25 -9.09 -7.19
N VAL A 64 -3.33 -8.24 -6.77
CA VAL A 64 -2.19 -8.63 -5.92
C VAL A 64 -2.71 -8.86 -4.50
N PRO A 65 -2.42 -10.01 -3.88
CA PRO A 65 -2.72 -10.29 -2.48
C PRO A 65 -2.13 -9.23 -1.58
N ASP A 66 -2.88 -8.85 -0.56
CA ASP A 66 -2.54 -7.70 0.27
C ASP A 66 -1.17 -7.83 0.93
N CYS A 67 -0.90 -9.00 1.51
CA CYS A 67 0.37 -9.34 2.14
C CYS A 67 1.58 -9.31 1.21
N LEU A 68 1.38 -9.25 -0.12
CA LEU A 68 2.47 -9.23 -1.11
C LEU A 68 2.58 -7.89 -1.84
N ARG A 69 1.70 -6.93 -1.55
CA ARG A 69 1.71 -5.63 -2.25
C ARG A 69 3.02 -4.88 -2.04
N GLY A 70 3.55 -4.84 -0.82
CA GLY A 70 4.84 -4.20 -0.56
C GLY A 70 5.95 -4.74 -1.46
N ALA A 71 6.09 -6.06 -1.56
CA ALA A 71 7.11 -6.69 -2.41
C ALA A 71 6.83 -6.49 -3.91
N VAL A 72 5.59 -6.72 -4.36
CA VAL A 72 5.23 -6.66 -5.79
C VAL A 72 5.35 -5.24 -6.34
N TRP A 73 4.86 -4.23 -5.62
CA TRP A 73 4.93 -2.85 -6.08
C TRP A 73 6.36 -2.31 -6.03
N ASN A 74 7.17 -2.68 -5.02
CA ASN A 74 8.59 -2.33 -4.99
C ASN A 74 9.36 -2.91 -6.18
N LEU A 75 9.07 -4.17 -6.54
CA LEU A 75 9.67 -4.82 -7.70
C LEU A 75 9.30 -4.09 -9.00
N LEU A 76 8.00 -3.84 -9.22
CA LEU A 76 7.52 -3.16 -10.43
C LEU A 76 8.00 -1.72 -10.54
N GLY A 77 8.15 -1.02 -9.41
CA GLY A 77 8.65 0.34 -9.35
C GLY A 77 10.18 0.43 -9.51
N GLY A 78 10.89 -0.69 -9.64
CA GLY A 78 12.34 -0.70 -9.73
C GLY A 78 13.04 -0.19 -8.46
N VAL A 79 12.35 -0.21 -7.31
CA VAL A 79 12.81 0.41 -6.06
C VAL A 79 14.16 -0.17 -5.63
N GLY A 80 14.35 -1.49 -5.75
CA GLY A 80 15.61 -2.13 -5.37
C GLY A 80 16.80 -1.66 -6.20
N ALA A 81 16.62 -1.43 -7.50
CA ALA A 81 17.68 -0.92 -8.37
C ALA A 81 18.02 0.54 -8.03
N LEU A 82 17.01 1.38 -7.77
CA LEU A 82 17.20 2.77 -7.36
C LEU A 82 17.89 2.88 -6.00
N GLN A 83 17.48 2.06 -5.01
CA GLN A 83 18.11 2.03 -3.70
C GLN A 83 19.56 1.55 -3.77
N ALA A 84 19.87 0.58 -4.63
CA ALA A 84 21.24 0.13 -4.84
C ALA A 84 22.11 1.18 -5.54
N ALA A 85 21.54 1.95 -6.48
CA ALA A 85 22.25 3.04 -7.16
C ALA A 85 22.46 4.27 -6.26
N HIS A 86 21.58 4.48 -5.26
CA HIS A 86 21.58 5.66 -4.39
C HIS A 86 21.45 5.27 -2.90
N PRO A 87 22.43 4.55 -2.34
CA PRO A 87 22.37 4.11 -0.95
C PRO A 87 22.37 5.31 0.01
N GLY A 88 21.47 5.32 0.99
CA GLY A 88 21.37 6.38 2.00
C GLY A 88 20.77 7.70 1.50
N HIS A 89 20.32 7.76 0.24
CA HIS A 89 19.89 9.01 -0.38
C HIS A 89 18.60 9.55 0.25
N TYR A 90 17.65 8.68 0.58
CA TYR A 90 16.41 9.09 1.25
C TYR A 90 16.69 9.68 2.63
N GLU A 91 17.53 9.02 3.43
CA GLU A 91 17.91 9.46 4.77
C GLU A 91 18.65 10.80 4.72
N ALA A 92 19.54 10.98 3.73
CA ALA A 92 20.21 12.25 3.49
C ALA A 92 19.20 13.36 3.14
N LEU A 93 18.19 13.08 2.32
CA LEU A 93 17.13 14.04 1.99
C LEU A 93 16.24 14.37 3.20
N CYS A 94 15.96 13.41 4.08
CA CYS A 94 15.20 13.67 5.31
C CYS A 94 16.02 14.46 6.35
N ALA A 95 17.34 14.28 6.39
CA ALA A 95 18.23 14.99 7.32
C ALA A 95 18.60 16.40 6.85
N ARG A 96 18.35 16.72 5.58
CA ARG A 96 18.61 18.03 4.99
C ARG A 96 17.81 19.10 5.73
N ARG A 97 18.52 20.16 6.13
CA ARG A 97 17.95 21.33 6.82
C ARG A 97 17.57 22.46 5.89
N ASP A 98 17.90 22.35 4.60
CA ASP A 98 17.36 23.29 3.62
C ASP A 98 15.86 23.02 3.51
N THR A 99 15.10 23.95 4.07
CA THR A 99 13.66 23.93 4.02
C THR A 99 13.23 23.95 2.55
N PRO A 100 12.25 23.12 2.13
CA PRO A 100 11.44 23.45 0.97
C PRO A 100 11.02 24.92 1.08
N SER A 101 10.82 25.63 -0.03
CA SER A 101 10.29 26.99 0.05
C SER A 101 9.08 27.01 1.00
N GLN A 102 8.94 28.05 1.82
CA GLN A 102 7.87 28.11 2.83
C GLN A 102 6.50 27.76 2.23
N ALA A 103 6.27 28.14 0.98
CA ALA A 103 5.08 27.78 0.20
C ALA A 103 4.85 26.26 0.03
N ILE A 104 5.90 25.47 -0.22
CA ILE A 104 5.79 24.00 -0.32
C ILE A 104 5.44 23.40 1.04
N HIS A 105 6.13 23.85 2.10
CA HIS A 105 5.84 23.39 3.46
C HIS A 105 4.39 23.66 3.86
N ASP A 106 3.91 24.89 3.65
CA ASP A 106 2.54 25.28 3.99
C ASP A 106 1.51 24.47 3.19
N THR A 107 1.82 24.12 1.93
CA THR A 107 0.97 23.28 1.09
C THR A 107 0.88 21.86 1.66
N ILE A 108 2.01 21.28 2.08
CA ILE A 108 2.05 19.93 2.68
C ILE A 108 1.21 19.91 3.97
N GLU A 109 1.36 20.88 4.87
CA GLU A 109 0.61 20.91 6.13
C GLU A 109 -0.91 21.01 5.91
N VAL A 110 -1.35 21.85 4.96
CA VAL A 110 -2.77 21.95 4.59
C VAL A 110 -3.30 20.64 4.03
N ASP A 111 -2.52 19.95 3.19
CA ASP A 111 -2.91 18.68 2.59
C ASP A 111 -2.95 17.53 3.60
N ILE A 112 -2.01 17.50 4.54
CA ILE A 112 -1.98 16.49 5.61
C ILE A 112 -3.22 16.58 6.49
N ALA A 113 -3.64 17.79 6.88
CA ALA A 113 -4.81 17.99 7.72
C ALA A 113 -6.11 17.44 7.09
N ARG A 114 -6.20 17.39 5.76
CA ARG A 114 -7.35 16.87 5.00
C ARG A 114 -7.16 15.47 4.42
N THR A 115 -5.99 14.85 4.62
CA THR A 115 -5.67 13.52 4.07
C THR A 115 -6.06 12.41 5.05
N TYR A 116 -6.97 11.53 4.62
CA TYR A 116 -7.44 10.37 5.38
C TYR A 116 -7.94 10.66 6.81
N PRO A 117 -8.79 11.67 7.05
CA PRO A 117 -9.27 12.04 8.39
C PRO A 117 -10.10 10.92 9.06
N LYS A 118 -10.61 9.98 8.27
CA LYS A 118 -11.36 8.80 8.73
C LYS A 118 -10.53 7.52 8.65
N HIS A 119 -9.23 7.58 8.91
CA HIS A 119 -8.35 6.41 8.93
C HIS A 119 -7.69 6.21 10.29
N LEU A 120 -7.70 4.98 10.80
CA LEU A 120 -7.18 4.64 12.14
C LEU A 120 -5.77 5.17 12.41
N PHE A 121 -4.89 5.11 11.41
CA PHE A 121 -3.49 5.55 11.55
C PHE A 121 -3.26 7.05 11.27
N PHE A 122 -4.10 7.69 10.46
CA PHE A 122 -3.89 9.06 9.96
C PHE A 122 -4.83 10.09 10.59
N ALA A 123 -5.88 9.66 11.30
CA ALA A 123 -6.91 10.54 11.86
C ALA A 123 -6.44 11.38 13.07
N ARG A 124 -5.37 10.95 13.76
CA ARG A 124 -4.85 11.70 14.91
C ARG A 124 -4.00 12.86 14.42
N LEU A 125 -4.40 14.09 14.76
CA LEU A 125 -3.60 15.29 14.54
C LEU A 125 -2.21 15.11 15.17
N ASP A 126 -1.17 15.36 14.40
CA ASP A 126 0.24 15.15 14.77
C ASP A 126 0.54 13.73 15.27
N GLY A 127 -0.25 12.76 14.82
CA GLY A 127 -0.01 11.34 15.00
C GLY A 127 1.14 10.83 14.14
N ALA A 128 1.59 9.60 14.44
CA ALA A 128 2.67 8.96 13.69
C ALA A 128 2.37 8.82 12.19
N GLY A 129 1.11 8.62 11.81
CA GLY A 129 0.71 8.56 10.40
C GLY A 129 0.85 9.89 9.68
N GLN A 130 0.48 11.01 10.31
CA GLN A 130 0.67 12.33 9.70
C GLN A 130 2.16 12.69 9.63
N ALA A 131 2.92 12.41 10.69
CA ALA A 131 4.37 12.62 10.70
C ALA A 131 5.10 11.82 9.60
N ALA A 132 4.62 10.61 9.27
CA ALA A 132 5.19 9.80 8.20
C ALA A 132 4.79 10.27 6.77
N LEU A 133 3.82 11.17 6.65
CA LEU A 133 3.43 11.80 5.37
C LEU A 133 4.06 13.19 5.16
N ARG A 134 4.71 13.74 6.19
CA ARG A 134 5.52 14.97 6.13
C ARG A 134 6.88 14.68 5.49
#